data_AF-A0A8J7EFI2-F1
#
_entry.id   AF-A0A8J7EFI2-F1
#
_cell.length_a   1.000
_cell.length_b   1.000
_cell.length_c   1.000
_cell.angle_alpha   90.00
_cell.angle_beta   90.00
_cell.angle_gamma   90.00
#
_symmetry.space_group_name_H-M   'P 1'
#
loop_
_entity.id
_entity.type
_entity.pdbx_description
1 polymer ?
#
loop_
_entity_poly.entity_id
_entity_poly.type
_entity_poly.pdbx_seq_one_letter_code
_entity_poly.pdbx_strand_id
1 'polypeptide(L)'
;MPVPNLEALTYYAKKFQRLRVDRAHGTAPHKPILLLAVIERFERGEMSENRIDLSPELNHTFLKYWSYLGSADHHPDISRPYFHMKSGKFWHLVMNRGFEPILAAKIKLKTLYEVKQAVSHAYVDEDLFDFLQDAPCRESLQAVLVGRWFPGRLAEIQEIARTDDFQDPPGYFMDAYAMYIDRLKEA
;
A
#
# COMPACT_ATOMS: atom_id res chain seq x y z
N MET A 1 18.50 21.24 3.76
CA MET A 1 17.65 20.13 4.21
C MET A 1 17.48 20.29 5.72
N PRO A 2 16.25 20.43 6.24
CA PRO A 2 16.03 20.35 7.68
C PRO A 2 16.51 18.98 8.21
N VAL A 3 17.01 18.95 9.44
CA VAL A 3 17.42 17.70 10.09
C VAL A 3 16.18 16.82 10.27
N PRO A 4 16.20 15.55 9.85
CA PRO A 4 15.05 14.66 10.02
C PRO A 4 14.65 14.55 11.49
N ASN A 5 13.34 14.63 11.76
CA ASN A 5 12.80 14.36 13.08
C ASN A 5 13.00 12.88 13.43
N LEU A 6 14.12 12.56 14.08
CA LEU A 6 14.56 11.19 14.35
C LEU A 6 13.57 10.41 15.25
N GLU A 7 12.87 11.12 16.15
CA GLU A 7 11.82 10.53 16.98
C GLU A 7 10.64 10.08 16.12
N ALA A 8 10.19 10.93 15.19
CA ALA A 8 9.14 10.60 14.24
C ALA A 8 9.56 9.46 13.30
N LEU A 9 10.79 9.49 12.77
CA LEU A 9 11.29 8.41 11.91
C LEU A 9 11.31 7.06 12.65
N THR A 10 11.76 7.06 13.91
CA THR A 10 11.73 5.88 14.78
C THR A 10 10.30 5.42 15.07
N TYR A 11 9.36 6.35 15.23
CA TYR A 11 7.94 6.06 15.38
C TYR A 11 7.40 5.33 14.14
N TYR A 12 7.64 5.84 12.92
CA TYR A 12 7.15 5.21 11.69
C TYR A 12 7.83 3.88 11.40
N ALA A 13 9.13 3.73 11.68
CA ALA A 13 9.82 2.45 11.62
C ALA A 13 9.11 1.39 12.48
N LYS A 14 8.75 1.73 13.73
CA LYS A 14 7.97 0.85 14.60
C LYS A 14 6.56 0.57 14.07
N LYS A 15 5.91 1.54 13.43
CA LYS A 15 4.59 1.34 12.79
C LYS A 15 4.66 0.37 11.63
N PHE A 16 5.66 0.52 10.75
CA PHE A 16 5.88 -0.36 9.60
C PHE A 16 6.19 -1.78 10.07
N GLN A 17 6.92 -1.97 11.17
CA GLN A 17 7.15 -3.31 11.74
C GLN A 17 5.90 -3.95 12.37
N ARG A 18 4.93 -3.15 12.81
CA ARG A 18 3.77 -3.58 13.59
C ARG A 18 2.44 -3.42 12.86
N LEU A 19 2.47 -3.43 11.52
CA LEU A 19 1.24 -3.40 10.72
C LEU A 19 0.27 -4.49 11.18
N ARG A 20 -0.98 -4.08 11.38
CA ARG A 20 -2.06 -5.00 11.70
C ARG A 20 -2.53 -5.71 10.43
N VAL A 21 -1.97 -6.88 10.17
CA VAL A 21 -2.36 -7.76 9.06
C VAL A 21 -3.28 -8.90 9.53
N ASP A 22 -4.01 -9.46 8.57
CA ASP A 22 -4.78 -10.69 8.78
C ASP A 22 -3.83 -11.89 8.92
N ARG A 23 -4.25 -12.87 9.74
CA ARG A 23 -3.49 -14.10 10.05
C ARG A 23 -4.33 -15.38 9.95
N ALA A 24 -5.59 -15.28 9.51
CA ALA A 24 -6.50 -16.42 9.47
C ALA A 24 -6.03 -17.55 8.54
N HIS A 25 -5.38 -17.22 7.43
CA HIS A 25 -4.89 -18.17 6.42
C HIS A 25 -3.39 -17.98 6.15
N GLY A 26 -2.62 -17.77 7.23
CA GLY A 26 -1.22 -17.31 7.13
C GLY A 26 -1.13 -15.79 7.18
N THR A 27 0.10 -15.26 7.16
CA THR A 27 0.34 -13.82 7.31
C THR A 27 0.02 -13.10 6.00
N ALA A 28 -1.08 -12.35 5.96
CA ALA A 28 -1.54 -11.66 4.77
C ALA A 28 -0.59 -10.50 4.36
N PRO A 29 -0.01 -10.52 3.14
CA PRO A 29 1.01 -9.55 2.73
C PRO A 29 0.43 -8.23 2.19
N HIS A 30 -0.90 -8.08 2.12
CA HIS A 30 -1.56 -6.95 1.45
C HIS A 30 -1.11 -5.56 1.90
N LYS A 31 -1.01 -5.32 3.22
CA LYS A 31 -0.61 -4.00 3.74
C LYS A 31 0.87 -3.69 3.49
N PRO A 32 1.81 -4.61 3.77
CA PRO A 32 3.19 -4.43 3.37
C PRO A 32 3.35 -4.17 1.86
N ILE A 33 2.67 -4.93 1.01
CA ILE A 33 2.71 -4.75 -0.46
C ILE A 33 2.16 -3.38 -0.85
N LEU A 34 1.04 -2.93 -0.27
CA LEU A 34 0.51 -1.59 -0.53
C LEU A 34 1.52 -0.48 -0.15
N LEU A 35 2.22 -0.62 0.99
CA LEU A 35 3.23 0.37 1.36
C LEU A 35 4.44 0.36 0.43
N LEU A 36 4.88 -0.81 -0.05
CA LEU A 36 5.94 -0.88 -1.07
C LEU A 36 5.52 -0.16 -2.35
N ALA A 37 4.28 -0.39 -2.82
CA ALA A 37 3.74 0.31 -3.98
C ALA A 37 3.74 1.83 -3.79
N VAL A 38 3.28 2.31 -2.63
CA VAL A 38 3.29 3.74 -2.30
C VAL A 38 4.71 4.30 -2.22
N ILE A 39 5.65 3.59 -1.58
CA ILE A 39 7.05 3.98 -1.48
C ILE A 39 7.69 4.12 -2.86
N GLU A 40 7.49 3.15 -3.75
CA GLU A 40 8.01 3.19 -5.12
C GLU A 40 7.47 4.41 -5.89
N ARG A 41 6.18 4.71 -5.75
CA ARG A 41 5.57 5.86 -6.43
C ARG A 41 6.17 7.19 -5.93
N PHE A 42 6.51 7.29 -4.64
CA PHE A 42 7.26 8.43 -4.11
C PHE A 42 8.69 8.48 -4.65
N GLU A 43 9.36 7.32 -4.73
CA GLU A 43 10.70 7.20 -5.30
C GLU A 43 10.77 7.66 -6.77
N ARG A 44 9.73 7.35 -7.55
CA ARG A 44 9.58 7.78 -8.95
C ARG A 44 9.18 9.25 -9.11
N GLY A 45 8.90 9.97 -8.03
CA GLY A 45 8.47 11.36 -8.06
C GLY A 45 7.05 11.56 -8.60
N GLU A 46 6.23 10.50 -8.64
CA GLU A 46 4.86 10.53 -9.16
C GLU A 46 3.85 11.13 -8.17
N MET A 47 4.28 11.41 -6.93
CA MET A 47 3.44 11.96 -5.87
C MET A 47 4.09 13.22 -5.28
N SER A 48 3.67 14.37 -5.81
CA SER A 48 4.12 15.69 -5.35
C SER A 48 3.31 16.22 -4.16
N GLU A 49 2.13 15.68 -3.92
CA GLU A 49 1.21 16.07 -2.85
C GLU A 49 0.96 14.90 -1.90
N ASN A 50 0.58 15.20 -0.65
CA ASN A 50 0.17 14.21 0.34
C ASN A 50 -1.24 13.67 0.01
N ARG A 51 -1.36 13.08 -1.17
CA ARG A 51 -2.60 12.58 -1.76
C ARG A 51 -2.32 11.26 -2.48
N ILE A 52 -2.87 10.19 -1.94
CA ILE A 52 -2.71 8.83 -2.44
C ILE A 52 -4.08 8.36 -2.93
N ASP A 53 -4.36 8.62 -4.21
CA ASP A 53 -5.58 8.15 -4.86
C ASP A 53 -5.56 6.62 -5.05
N LEU A 54 -6.72 5.97 -4.95
CA LEU A 54 -6.87 4.57 -5.33
C LEU A 54 -6.92 4.42 -6.86
N SER A 55 -5.82 4.79 -7.51
CA SER A 55 -5.71 4.95 -8.96
C SER A 55 -5.34 3.64 -9.67
N PRO A 56 -5.56 3.55 -10.99
CA PRO A 56 -5.08 2.43 -11.80
C PRO A 56 -3.57 2.21 -11.66
N GLU A 57 -2.79 3.27 -11.59
CA GLU A 57 -1.33 3.24 -11.46
C GLU A 57 -0.90 2.67 -10.10
N LEU A 58 -1.48 3.16 -9.00
CA LEU A 58 -1.18 2.61 -7.67
C LEU A 58 -1.53 1.12 -7.61
N ASN A 59 -2.66 0.73 -8.19
CA ASN A 59 -3.04 -0.66 -8.21
C ASN A 59 -2.13 -1.49 -9.13
N HIS A 60 -1.70 -0.97 -10.27
CA HIS A 60 -0.73 -1.64 -11.13
C HIS A 60 0.57 -1.93 -10.37
N THR A 61 1.15 -0.94 -9.68
CA THR A 61 2.33 -1.14 -8.83
C THR A 61 2.08 -2.17 -7.71
N PHE A 62 0.90 -2.14 -7.09
CA PHE A 62 0.49 -3.13 -6.09
C PHE A 62 0.44 -4.55 -6.66
N LEU A 63 -0.18 -4.74 -7.83
CA LEU A 63 -0.29 -6.04 -8.48
C LEU A 63 1.06 -6.54 -8.97
N LYS A 64 1.95 -5.63 -9.41
CA LYS A 64 3.33 -5.96 -9.73
C LYS A 64 4.02 -6.54 -8.52
N TYR A 65 4.08 -5.82 -7.39
CA TYR A 65 4.66 -6.38 -6.17
C TYR A 65 3.98 -7.68 -5.73
N TRP A 66 2.68 -7.81 -5.96
CA TRP A 66 1.96 -9.05 -5.67
C TRP A 66 2.45 -10.23 -6.51
N SER A 67 2.77 -10.05 -7.80
CA SER A 67 3.27 -11.17 -8.62
C SER A 67 4.57 -11.76 -8.08
N TYR A 68 5.38 -10.97 -7.38
CA TYR A 68 6.67 -11.41 -6.79
C TYR A 68 6.57 -11.85 -5.32
N LEU A 69 5.72 -11.18 -4.54
CA LEU A 69 5.71 -11.27 -3.07
C LEU A 69 4.39 -11.81 -2.50
N GLY A 70 3.38 -11.98 -3.35
CA GLY A 70 2.06 -12.45 -2.99
C GLY A 70 2.06 -13.89 -2.49
N SER A 71 0.88 -14.32 -2.04
CA SER A 71 0.64 -15.68 -1.55
C SER A 71 -0.56 -16.27 -2.30
N ALA A 72 -0.49 -17.57 -2.61
CA ALA A 72 -1.58 -18.29 -3.26
C ALA A 72 -2.85 -18.38 -2.40
N ASP A 73 -2.72 -18.26 -1.08
CA ASP A 73 -3.83 -18.33 -0.12
C ASP A 73 -4.62 -17.01 -0.02
N HIS A 74 -4.16 -15.97 -0.74
CA HIS A 74 -4.67 -14.62 -0.63
C HIS A 74 -4.96 -14.05 -2.02
N HIS A 75 -6.06 -13.30 -2.14
CA HIS A 75 -6.38 -12.62 -3.39
C HIS A 75 -5.72 -11.24 -3.45
N PRO A 76 -5.19 -10.81 -4.62
CA PRO A 76 -4.53 -9.53 -4.82
C PRO A 76 -5.53 -8.36 -4.91
N ASP A 77 -6.27 -8.11 -3.83
CA ASP A 77 -7.23 -7.02 -3.75
C ASP A 77 -6.68 -5.86 -2.90
N ILE A 78 -6.40 -4.72 -3.55
CA ILE A 78 -5.90 -3.50 -2.90
C ILE A 78 -6.96 -2.80 -2.04
N SER A 79 -8.26 -3.03 -2.28
CA SER A 79 -9.35 -2.26 -1.65
C SER A 79 -9.31 -2.40 -0.13
N ARG A 80 -9.08 -3.62 0.35
CA ARG A 80 -9.00 -3.97 1.77
C ARG A 80 -7.80 -3.34 2.47
N PRO A 81 -6.53 -3.54 2.02
CA PRO A 81 -5.40 -2.88 2.66
C PRO A 81 -5.51 -1.36 2.59
N TYR A 82 -6.01 -0.78 1.49
CA TYR A 82 -6.20 0.67 1.34
C TYR A 82 -7.16 1.23 2.39
N PHE A 83 -8.36 0.65 2.53
CA PHE A 83 -9.35 1.12 3.51
C PHE A 83 -8.96 0.82 4.97
N HIS A 84 -8.33 -0.33 5.23
CA HIS A 84 -8.00 -0.75 6.59
C HIS A 84 -6.63 -0.29 7.09
N MET A 85 -5.82 0.38 6.25
CA MET A 85 -4.52 0.93 6.67
C MET A 85 -4.66 1.97 7.79
N LYS A 86 -5.81 2.66 7.89
CA LYS A 86 -6.13 3.60 8.98
C LYS A 86 -5.94 3.07 10.41
N SER A 87 -6.00 1.76 10.59
CA SER A 87 -5.66 1.12 11.87
C SER A 87 -4.21 1.33 12.32
N GLY A 88 -3.29 1.68 11.40
CA GLY A 88 -1.91 2.03 11.69
C GLY A 88 -1.73 3.41 12.34
N LYS A 89 -2.75 4.26 12.28
CA LYS A 89 -2.77 5.66 12.78
C LYS A 89 -1.82 6.63 12.07
N PHE A 90 -1.20 6.23 10.95
CA PHE A 90 -0.38 7.10 10.10
C PHE A 90 -0.99 7.31 8.71
N TRP A 91 -2.12 6.65 8.44
CA TRP A 91 -2.81 6.63 7.16
C TRP A 91 -4.24 7.09 7.41
N HIS A 92 -4.67 8.10 6.69
CA HIS A 92 -5.95 8.77 6.87
C HIS A 92 -6.72 8.71 5.57
N LEU A 93 -8.05 8.77 5.67
CA LEU A 93 -8.95 8.69 4.51
C LEU A 93 -9.79 9.95 4.46
N VAL A 94 -9.80 10.61 3.32
CA VAL A 94 -10.78 11.64 2.99
C VAL A 94 -11.95 10.96 2.31
N MET A 95 -13.13 11.04 2.93
CA MET A 95 -14.35 10.44 2.38
C MET A 95 -14.95 11.36 1.32
N ASN A 96 -15.56 10.78 0.29
CA ASN A 96 -16.41 11.52 -0.64
C ASN A 96 -17.68 12.01 0.08
N ARG A 97 -18.28 13.09 -0.45
CA ARG A 97 -19.48 13.70 0.12
C ARG A 97 -20.60 12.67 0.26
N GLY A 98 -21.16 12.55 1.47
CA GLY A 98 -22.24 11.61 1.80
C GLY A 98 -21.74 10.26 2.35
N PHE A 99 -20.44 9.98 2.29
CA PHE A 99 -19.83 8.75 2.80
C PHE A 99 -19.09 8.95 4.13
N GLU A 100 -19.09 10.16 4.70
CA GLU A 100 -18.46 10.49 5.98
C GLU A 100 -18.95 9.59 7.16
N PRO A 101 -20.25 9.26 7.26
CA PRO A 101 -20.74 8.41 8.36
C PRO A 101 -20.14 6.99 8.39
N ILE A 102 -19.57 6.50 7.29
CA ILE A 102 -18.99 5.14 7.18
C ILE A 102 -17.88 4.92 8.20
N LEU A 103 -17.05 5.94 8.45
CA LEU A 103 -15.95 5.84 9.43
C LEU A 103 -16.48 5.68 10.85
N ALA A 104 -17.48 6.49 11.24
CA ALA A 104 -18.09 6.47 12.55
C ALA A 104 -18.90 5.18 12.80
N ALA A 105 -19.65 4.73 11.79
CA ALA A 105 -20.48 3.54 11.85
C ALA A 105 -19.70 2.22 11.78
N LYS A 106 -18.36 2.27 11.59
CA LYS A 106 -17.48 1.09 11.43
C LYS A 106 -17.95 0.15 10.31
N ILE A 107 -18.61 0.70 9.29
CA ILE A 107 -19.07 -0.06 8.12
C ILE A 107 -17.84 -0.58 7.37
N LYS A 108 -17.89 -1.85 6.98
CA LYS A 108 -16.84 -2.50 6.20
C LYS A 108 -17.17 -2.38 4.71
N LEU A 109 -16.32 -1.66 3.98
CA LEU A 109 -16.28 -1.72 2.53
C LEU A 109 -15.59 -3.02 2.11
N LYS A 110 -16.18 -3.75 1.18
CA LYS A 110 -15.77 -5.11 0.81
C LYS A 110 -15.17 -5.21 -0.59
N THR A 111 -15.47 -4.24 -1.46
CA THR A 111 -15.06 -4.26 -2.87
C THR A 111 -14.29 -3.01 -3.27
N LEU A 112 -13.54 -3.12 -4.36
CA LEU A 112 -12.84 -1.99 -4.99
C LEU A 112 -13.80 -0.85 -5.36
N TYR A 113 -14.95 -1.16 -5.95
CA TYR A 113 -15.96 -0.19 -6.32
C TYR A 113 -16.49 0.57 -5.09
N GLU A 114 -16.87 -0.14 -4.02
CA GLU A 114 -17.33 0.48 -2.78
C GLU A 114 -16.28 1.41 -2.17
N VAL A 115 -15.00 1.02 -2.20
CA VAL A 115 -13.91 1.86 -1.69
C VAL A 115 -13.68 3.08 -2.57
N LYS A 116 -13.63 2.92 -3.90
CA LYS A 116 -13.49 4.05 -4.85
C LYS A 116 -14.64 5.05 -4.74
N GLN A 117 -15.88 4.57 -4.56
CA GLN A 117 -17.03 5.46 -4.38
C GLN A 117 -16.98 6.21 -3.06
N ALA A 118 -16.62 5.53 -1.98
CA ALA A 118 -16.68 6.12 -0.64
C ALA A 118 -15.48 7.00 -0.30
N VAL A 119 -14.30 6.69 -0.82
CA VAL A 119 -13.04 7.35 -0.44
C VAL A 119 -12.54 8.20 -1.60
N SER A 120 -12.36 9.50 -1.34
CA SER A 120 -11.74 10.42 -2.29
C SER A 120 -10.27 10.07 -2.50
N HIS A 121 -9.52 10.01 -1.41
CA HIS A 121 -8.10 9.68 -1.39
C HIS A 121 -7.67 9.33 0.03
N ALA A 122 -6.48 8.76 0.13
CA ALA A 122 -5.75 8.64 1.38
C ALA A 122 -4.66 9.70 1.47
N TYR A 123 -4.22 9.98 2.68
CA TYR A 123 -3.02 10.77 2.95
C TYR A 123 -2.32 10.18 4.17
N VAL A 124 -1.02 10.46 4.33
CA VAL A 124 -0.27 10.01 5.51
C VAL A 124 -0.01 11.17 6.47
N ASP A 125 0.46 10.89 7.67
CA ASP A 125 0.94 11.95 8.58
C ASP A 125 2.00 12.82 7.86
N GLU A 126 2.02 14.13 8.13
CA GLU A 126 2.93 15.08 7.46
C GLU A 126 4.40 14.70 7.60
N ASP A 127 4.86 14.32 8.81
CA ASP A 127 6.24 13.85 9.00
C ASP A 127 6.55 12.61 8.12
N LEU A 128 5.59 11.69 7.96
CA LEU A 128 5.77 10.52 7.11
C LEU A 128 5.79 10.90 5.63
N PHE A 129 4.96 11.85 5.21
CA PHE A 129 5.01 12.39 3.86
C PHE A 129 6.40 12.99 3.56
N ASP A 130 6.93 13.82 4.45
CA ASP A 130 8.27 14.40 4.32
C ASP A 130 9.35 13.31 4.23
N PHE A 131 9.27 12.28 5.07
CA PHE A 131 10.20 11.15 5.02
C PHE A 131 10.09 10.31 3.75
N LEU A 132 8.90 10.21 3.16
CA LEU A 132 8.73 9.52 1.89
C LEU A 132 9.26 10.33 0.71
N GLN A 133 9.32 11.66 0.80
CA GLN A 133 9.98 12.50 -0.20
C GLN A 133 11.52 12.43 -0.09
N ASP A 134 12.06 12.36 1.13
CA ASP A 134 13.50 12.26 1.39
C ASP A 134 14.05 10.85 1.11
N ALA A 135 14.99 10.72 0.17
CA ALA A 135 15.50 9.41 -0.26
C ALA A 135 16.15 8.60 0.90
N PRO A 136 17.06 9.15 1.72
CA PRO A 136 17.60 8.41 2.86
C PRO A 136 16.55 7.92 3.86
N CYS A 137 15.57 8.76 4.21
CA CYS A 137 14.49 8.36 5.12
C CYS A 137 13.59 7.29 4.50
N ARG A 138 13.20 7.46 3.23
CA ARG A 138 12.38 6.51 2.48
C ARG A 138 13.06 5.15 2.38
N GLU A 139 14.33 5.10 2.01
CA GLU A 139 15.14 3.87 1.93
C GLU A 139 15.23 3.18 3.29
N SER A 140 15.44 3.95 4.37
CA SER A 140 15.48 3.41 5.73
C SER A 140 14.13 2.76 6.13
N LEU A 141 13.02 3.45 5.85
CA LEU A 141 11.67 2.93 6.13
C LEU A 141 11.35 1.69 5.27
N GLN A 142 11.75 1.69 4.00
CA GLN A 142 11.60 0.53 3.10
C GLN A 142 12.40 -0.67 3.65
N ALA A 143 13.66 -0.48 4.03
CA ALA A 143 14.49 -1.54 4.61
C ALA A 143 13.87 -2.12 5.89
N VAL A 144 13.31 -1.27 6.76
CA VAL A 144 12.59 -1.70 7.97
C VAL A 144 11.34 -2.50 7.64
N LEU A 145 10.54 -2.04 6.67
CA LEU A 145 9.33 -2.73 6.21
C LEU A 145 9.70 -4.11 5.65
N VAL A 146 10.66 -4.17 4.73
CA VAL A 146 11.11 -5.39 4.08
C VAL A 146 11.72 -6.35 5.08
N GLY A 147 12.63 -5.89 5.93
CA GLY A 147 13.27 -6.74 6.94
C GLY A 147 12.28 -7.43 7.87
N ARG A 148 11.10 -6.82 8.10
CA ARG A 148 10.04 -7.44 8.91
C ARG A 148 9.13 -8.37 8.12
N TRP A 149 8.65 -7.94 6.96
CA TRP A 149 7.56 -8.62 6.25
C TRP A 149 8.04 -9.56 5.14
N PHE A 150 9.24 -9.33 4.62
CA PHE A 150 9.87 -10.09 3.55
C PHE A 150 11.36 -10.33 3.89
N PRO A 151 11.66 -11.05 5.00
CA PRO A 151 13.02 -11.19 5.49
C PRO A 151 13.94 -11.80 4.42
N GLY A 152 15.10 -11.17 4.21
CA GLY A 152 16.09 -11.61 3.21
C GLY A 152 15.78 -11.20 1.75
N ARG A 153 14.71 -10.43 1.49
CA ARG A 153 14.25 -10.08 0.14
C ARG A 153 14.54 -8.63 -0.28
N LEU A 154 15.40 -7.89 0.46
CA LEU A 154 15.64 -6.47 0.18
C LEU A 154 16.21 -6.21 -1.20
N ALA A 155 17.24 -6.95 -1.60
CA ALA A 155 17.84 -6.78 -2.94
C ALA A 155 16.82 -7.06 -4.06
N GLU A 156 16.00 -8.11 -3.90
CA GLU A 156 14.96 -8.41 -4.89
C GLU A 156 13.90 -7.32 -4.98
N ILE A 157 13.46 -6.75 -3.84
CA ILE A 157 12.49 -5.66 -3.83
C ILE A 157 13.04 -4.39 -4.49
N GLN A 158 14.34 -4.13 -4.35
CA GLN A 158 15.01 -3.06 -5.07
C GLN A 158 15.06 -3.30 -6.58
N GLU A 159 15.19 -4.55 -7.04
CA GLU A 159 15.08 -4.88 -8.46
C GLU A 159 13.63 -4.78 -8.97
N ILE A 160 12.64 -5.23 -8.20
CA ILE A 160 11.21 -5.11 -8.55
C ILE A 160 10.81 -3.64 -8.76
N ALA A 161 11.34 -2.72 -7.95
CA ALA A 161 11.06 -1.29 -8.07
C ALA A 161 11.51 -0.69 -9.43
N ARG A 162 12.52 -1.31 -10.07
CA ARG A 162 13.14 -0.83 -11.32
C ARG A 162 12.47 -1.35 -12.59
N THR A 163 11.48 -2.23 -12.48
CA THR A 163 10.70 -2.74 -13.61
C THR A 163 9.22 -2.49 -13.40
N ASP A 164 8.46 -2.46 -14.49
CA ASP A 164 6.99 -2.51 -14.49
C ASP A 164 6.46 -3.89 -14.89
N ASP A 165 7.36 -4.83 -15.18
CA ASP A 165 6.99 -6.19 -15.55
C ASP A 165 6.42 -6.96 -14.36
N PHE A 166 5.43 -7.78 -14.65
CA PHE A 166 4.95 -8.80 -13.72
C PHE A 166 5.89 -10.00 -13.79
N GLN A 167 6.18 -10.61 -12.63
CA GLN A 167 6.78 -11.95 -12.63
C GLN A 167 5.80 -12.91 -13.26
N ASP A 168 6.31 -13.86 -14.06
CA ASP A 168 5.54 -14.91 -14.72
C ASP A 168 4.53 -15.49 -13.72
N PRO A 169 3.24 -15.12 -13.82
CA PRO A 169 2.41 -15.23 -12.64
C PRO A 169 1.99 -16.69 -12.47
N PRO A 170 1.86 -17.18 -11.23
CA PRO A 170 1.15 -18.43 -11.03
C PRO A 170 -0.25 -18.32 -11.63
N GLY A 171 -0.83 -19.40 -12.16
CA GLY A 171 -2.14 -19.36 -12.83
C GLY A 171 -3.25 -18.65 -12.04
N TYR A 172 -3.20 -18.68 -10.69
CA TYR A 172 -4.13 -17.95 -9.82
C TYR A 172 -4.09 -16.42 -9.99
N PHE A 173 -2.93 -15.86 -10.34
CA PHE A 173 -2.76 -14.42 -10.53
C PHE A 173 -3.39 -13.97 -11.83
N MET A 174 -3.34 -14.78 -12.90
CA MET A 174 -3.98 -14.41 -14.17
C MET A 174 -5.50 -14.32 -14.04
N ASP A 175 -6.12 -15.24 -13.29
CA ASP A 175 -7.55 -15.18 -12.99
C ASP A 175 -7.89 -13.93 -12.14
N ALA A 176 -7.11 -13.69 -11.08
CA ALA A 176 -7.32 -12.52 -10.22
C ALA A 176 -7.06 -11.20 -10.95
N TYR A 177 -6.08 -11.16 -11.85
CA TYR A 177 -5.74 -10.03 -12.71
C TYR A 177 -6.85 -9.77 -13.73
N ALA A 178 -7.35 -10.80 -14.42
CA ALA A 178 -8.48 -10.68 -15.32
C ALA A 178 -9.73 -10.13 -14.61
N MET A 179 -10.07 -10.69 -13.44
CA MET A 179 -11.16 -10.18 -12.59
C MET A 179 -10.95 -8.73 -12.12
N TYR A 180 -9.70 -8.31 -11.92
CA TYR A 180 -9.38 -6.93 -11.58
C TYR A 180 -9.57 -6.00 -12.78
N ILE A 181 -9.05 -6.38 -13.95
CA ILE A 181 -9.19 -5.61 -15.19
C ILE A 181 -10.67 -5.46 -15.57
N ASP A 182 -11.50 -6.48 -15.36
CA ASP A 182 -12.94 -6.36 -15.59
C ASP A 182 -13.62 -5.42 -14.59
N ARG A 183 -13.27 -5.50 -13.30
CA ARG A 183 -13.76 -4.57 -12.27
C ARG A 183 -13.33 -3.12 -12.50
N LEU A 184 -12.23 -2.87 -13.20
CA LEU A 184 -11.82 -1.53 -13.62
C LEU A 184 -12.69 -0.98 -14.76
N LYS A 185 -13.18 -1.83 -15.67
CA LYS A 185 -14.05 -1.38 -16.77
C LYS A 185 -15.44 -0.97 -16.26
N GLU A 186 -15.84 -1.50 -15.11
CA GLU A 186 -17.15 -1.28 -14.48
C GLU A 186 -17.18 -0.13 -13.44
N ALA A 187 -16.02 0.47 -13.11
CA ALA A 187 -15.87 1.47 -12.05
C ALA A 187 -15.46 2.85 -12.60
#